data_AF-A0AAQ2ER73-F1
#
_entry.id   AF-A0AAQ2ER73-F1
#
_cell.length_a   1.000
_cell.length_b   1.000
_cell.length_c   1.000
_cell.angle_alpha   90.00
_cell.angle_beta   90.00
_cell.angle_gamma   90.00
#
_symmetry.space_group_name_H-M   'P 1'
#
loop_
_entity.id
_entity.type
_entity.pdbx_description
1 polymer ?
#
loop_
_entity_poly.entity_id
_entity_poly.type
_entity_poly.pdbx_seq_one_letter_code
_entity_poly.pdbx_strand_id
1 'polypeptide(L)'
;MEYQFIRDPLFGFRARLNDEHALIGRWLSEELAHECIVSLLTQLENLPNQKEELVLAGKEIRATFTPQEALFESHALFHESDDIAQYQEDALALDESGMMAVCGYEDFLPMLIEWAEFTKAK
;
A
#
# COMPACT_ATOMS: atom_id res chain seq x y z
N MET A 1 -9.90 1.66 -10.68
CA MET A 1 -8.43 1.85 -10.50
C MET A 1 -7.68 1.39 -11.77
N GLU A 2 -6.67 2.13 -12.24
CA GLU A 2 -5.82 1.74 -13.39
C GLU A 2 -4.43 1.28 -12.94
N TYR A 3 -3.93 0.17 -13.48
CA TYR A 3 -2.65 -0.41 -13.09
C TYR A 3 -1.93 -1.18 -14.21
N GLN A 4 -0.61 -1.31 -14.06
CA GLN A 4 0.25 -2.12 -14.90
C GLN A 4 1.32 -2.82 -14.05
N PHE A 5 1.47 -4.13 -14.23
CA PHE A 5 2.56 -4.90 -13.63
C PHE A 5 3.75 -5.01 -14.58
N ILE A 6 4.94 -4.85 -14.03
CA ILE A 6 6.19 -4.74 -14.77
C ILE A 6 7.22 -5.65 -14.11
N ARG A 7 7.94 -6.42 -14.93
CA ARG A 7 9.12 -7.16 -14.47
C ARG A 7 10.35 -6.34 -14.81
N ASP A 8 10.87 -5.64 -13.82
CA ASP A 8 12.09 -4.85 -13.95
C ASP A 8 13.33 -5.73 -13.77
N PRO A 9 14.30 -5.73 -14.70
CA PRO A 9 15.50 -6.55 -14.60
C PRO A 9 16.41 -6.22 -13.40
N LEU A 10 16.31 -5.01 -12.85
CA LEU A 10 17.13 -4.51 -11.75
C LEU A 10 16.38 -4.59 -10.41
N PHE A 11 15.09 -4.25 -10.42
CA PHE A 11 14.29 -4.08 -9.21
C PHE A 11 13.24 -5.17 -8.98
N GLY A 12 13.13 -6.17 -9.86
CA GLY A 12 12.17 -7.26 -9.72
C GLY A 12 10.75 -6.86 -10.15
N PHE A 13 9.74 -7.44 -9.51
CA PHE A 13 8.35 -7.16 -9.85
C PHE A 13 7.92 -5.78 -9.32
N ARG A 14 7.28 -4.99 -10.17
CA ARG A 14 6.79 -3.64 -9.87
C ARG A 14 5.33 -3.49 -10.29
N ALA A 15 4.56 -2.76 -9.50
CA ALA A 15 3.20 -2.33 -9.82
C ALA A 15 3.18 -0.81 -10.02
N ARG A 16 2.75 -0.36 -11.21
CA ARG A 16 2.50 1.05 -11.50
C ARG A 16 1.00 1.30 -11.54
N LEU A 17 0.56 2.30 -10.79
CA LEU A 17 -0.83 2.72 -10.72
C LEU A 17 -0.93 4.19 -11.15
N ASN A 18 -2.14 4.65 -11.46
CA ASN A 18 -2.38 6.08 -11.70
C ASN A 18 -2.03 6.91 -10.45
N ASP A 19 -1.87 8.22 -10.62
CA ASP A 19 -1.32 9.10 -9.57
C ASP A 19 -2.09 9.02 -8.23
N GLU A 20 -3.41 8.90 -8.29
CA GLU A 20 -4.30 8.74 -7.13
C GLU A 20 -4.02 7.46 -6.32
N HIS A 21 -3.54 6.40 -6.98
CA HIS A 21 -3.29 5.09 -6.37
C HIS A 21 -1.80 4.73 -6.32
N ALA A 22 -0.91 5.69 -6.56
CA ALA A 22 0.53 5.46 -6.64
C ALA A 22 1.10 4.79 -5.37
N LEU A 23 0.54 5.10 -4.20
CA LEU A 23 0.97 4.54 -2.92
C LEU A 23 0.71 3.03 -2.82
N ILE A 24 -0.39 2.55 -3.41
CA ILE A 24 -0.70 1.11 -3.49
C ILE A 24 0.37 0.39 -4.32
N GLY A 25 0.78 0.98 -5.45
CA GLY A 25 1.82 0.42 -6.31
C GLY A 25 3.18 0.34 -5.63
N ARG A 26 3.52 1.39 -4.87
CA ARG A 26 4.74 1.40 -4.05
C ARG A 26 4.68 0.33 -2.97
N TRP A 27 3.58 0.22 -2.23
CA TRP A 27 3.41 -0.78 -1.18
C TRP A 27 3.55 -2.21 -1.72
N LEU A 28 2.89 -2.53 -2.84
CA LEU A 28 3.02 -3.84 -3.51
C LEU A 28 4.46 -4.15 -3.94
N SER A 29 5.16 -3.13 -4.45
CA SER A 29 6.49 -3.29 -5.03
C SER A 29 7.62 -3.33 -4.00
N GLU A 30 7.45 -2.66 -2.86
CA GLU A 30 8.54 -2.37 -1.92
C GLU A 30 8.33 -2.95 -0.53
N GLU A 31 7.08 -3.19 -0.12
CA GLU A 31 6.76 -3.56 1.27
C GLU A 31 6.08 -4.93 1.39
N LEU A 32 5.26 -5.29 0.41
CA LEU A 32 4.61 -6.60 0.42
C LEU A 32 5.59 -7.70 -0.01
N ALA A 33 6.06 -8.47 0.96
CA ALA A 33 6.88 -9.65 0.70
C ALA A 33 6.10 -10.69 -0.12
N HIS A 34 6.75 -11.26 -1.13
CA HIS A 34 6.13 -12.19 -2.08
C HIS A 34 5.54 -13.43 -1.40
N GLU A 35 6.23 -13.96 -0.38
CA GLU A 35 5.78 -15.09 0.43
C GLU A 35 4.51 -14.79 1.24
N CYS A 36 4.24 -13.52 1.53
CA CYS A 36 3.08 -13.09 2.32
C CYS A 36 1.82 -12.91 1.46
N ILE A 37 1.95 -12.78 0.14
CA ILE A 37 0.83 -12.47 -0.78
C ILE A 37 -0.32 -13.49 -0.63
N VAL A 38 0.01 -14.79 -0.58
CA VAL A 38 -1.00 -15.86 -0.48
C VAL A 38 -1.73 -15.80 0.86
N SER A 39 -1.00 -15.59 1.96
CA SER A 39 -1.59 -15.45 3.30
C SER A 39 -2.49 -14.21 3.39
N LEU A 40 -2.08 -13.11 2.78
CA LEU A 40 -2.87 -11.90 2.72
C LEU A 40 -4.17 -12.11 1.93
N LEU A 41 -4.09 -12.73 0.75
CA LEU A 41 -5.27 -13.05 -0.05
C LEU A 41 -6.30 -13.84 0.76
N THR A 42 -5.86 -14.88 1.47
CA THR A 42 -6.75 -15.67 2.32
C THR A 42 -7.38 -14.83 3.44
N GLN A 43 -6.63 -13.90 4.06
CA GLN A 43 -7.19 -13.02 5.09
C GLN A 43 -8.23 -12.05 4.52
N LEU A 44 -7.97 -11.48 3.34
CA LEU A 44 -8.89 -10.57 2.67
C LEU A 44 -10.16 -11.29 2.23
N GLU A 45 -10.07 -12.47 1.60
CA GLU A 45 -11.25 -13.27 1.23
C GLU A 45 -12.18 -13.57 2.42
N ASN A 46 -11.63 -13.67 3.63
CA ASN A 46 -12.41 -13.89 4.85
C ASN A 46 -12.87 -12.58 5.54
N LEU A 47 -12.30 -11.42 5.18
CA LEU A 47 -12.56 -10.12 5.78
C LEU A 47 -14.05 -9.73 5.83
N PRO A 48 -14.89 -9.99 4.80
CA PRO A 48 -16.32 -9.68 4.87
C PRO A 48 -17.07 -10.41 6.00
N ASN A 49 -16.53 -11.52 6.50
CA ASN A 49 -17.09 -12.29 7.61
C ASN A 49 -16.50 -11.90 8.97
N GLN A 50 -15.52 -11.00 8.99
CA GLN A 50 -14.86 -10.52 10.21
C GLN A 50 -15.51 -9.22 10.70
N LYS A 51 -15.43 -8.97 12.01
CA LYS A 51 -15.93 -7.73 12.64
C LYS A 51 -14.87 -6.65 12.72
N GLU A 52 -13.60 -7.02 12.61
CA GLU A 52 -12.46 -6.14 12.79
C GLU A 52 -11.80 -5.88 11.44
N GLU A 53 -11.26 -4.68 11.28
CA GLU A 53 -10.42 -4.32 10.14
C GLU A 53 -9.10 -5.09 10.16
N LEU A 54 -8.55 -5.38 8.98
CA LEU A 54 -7.21 -5.94 8.86
C LEU A 54 -6.22 -4.80 8.69
N VAL A 55 -5.28 -4.67 9.61
CA VAL A 55 -4.22 -3.66 9.55
C VAL A 55 -2.86 -4.33 9.32
N LEU A 56 -2.17 -3.90 8.27
CA LEU A 56 -0.79 -4.26 7.99
C LEU A 56 0.10 -3.03 8.17
N ALA A 57 0.92 -3.05 9.21
CA ALA A 57 1.97 -2.05 9.41
C ALA A 57 3.20 -2.44 8.59
N GLY A 58 3.42 -1.70 7.51
CA GLY A 58 4.66 -1.76 6.75
C GLY A 58 5.77 -0.93 7.38
N LYS A 59 6.89 -0.80 6.65
CA LYS A 59 8.01 0.05 7.03
C LYS A 59 7.65 1.53 6.86
N GLU A 60 7.09 1.90 5.71
CA GLU A 60 6.75 3.30 5.39
C GLU A 60 5.25 3.47 5.18
N ILE A 61 4.55 2.40 4.79
CA ILE A 61 3.13 2.46 4.43
C ILE A 61 2.33 1.52 5.32
N ARG A 62 1.26 2.04 5.93
CA ARG A 62 0.22 1.23 6.55
C ARG A 62 -0.90 0.96 5.57
N ALA A 63 -1.30 -0.29 5.49
CA ALA A 63 -2.48 -0.72 4.75
C ALA A 63 -3.58 -1.13 5.74
N THR A 64 -4.77 -0.56 5.60
CA THR A 64 -5.95 -0.87 6.40
C THR A 64 -7.05 -1.34 5.47
N PHE A 65 -7.58 -2.53 5.73
CA PHE A 65 -8.61 -3.14 4.89
C PHE A 65 -9.92 -3.29 5.67
N THR A 66 -10.99 -2.83 5.06
CA THR A 66 -12.37 -3.05 5.50
C THR A 66 -13.13 -3.80 4.41
N PRO A 67 -14.35 -4.32 4.68
CA PRO A 67 -15.19 -4.90 3.65
C PRO A 67 -15.60 -3.91 2.54
N GLN A 68 -15.38 -2.61 2.72
CA GLN A 68 -15.77 -1.55 1.79
C GLN A 68 -14.58 -1.02 0.99
N GLU A 69 -13.44 -0.81 1.64
CA GLU A 69 -12.29 -0.10 1.06
C GLU A 69 -10.94 -0.65 1.55
N ALA A 70 -9.92 -0.39 0.75
CA ALA A 70 -8.52 -0.58 1.07
C ALA A 70 -7.85 0.80 1.14
N LEU A 71 -7.39 1.16 2.33
CA LEU A 71 -6.75 2.43 2.65
C LEU A 71 -5.25 2.23 2.83
N PHE A 72 -4.45 3.09 2.21
CA PHE A 72 -3.00 3.09 2.29
C PHE A 72 -2.53 4.47 2.74
N GLU A 73 -1.71 4.49 3.78
CA GLU A 73 -1.24 5.71 4.42
C GLU A 73 0.28 5.67 4.54
N SER A 74 0.95 6.67 3.98
CA SER A 74 2.39 6.87 4.10
C SER A 74 2.68 7.53 5.43
N HIS A 75 3.43 6.86 6.29
CA HIS A 75 3.88 7.43 7.56
C HIS A 75 5.20 8.19 7.43
N ALA A 76 5.45 8.85 6.30
CA ALA A 76 6.71 9.53 5.97
C ALA A 76 7.22 10.54 7.04
N LEU A 77 6.46 10.79 8.11
CA LEU A 77 6.77 11.73 9.19
C LEU A 77 6.40 11.23 10.60
N PHE A 78 6.67 9.96 10.95
CA PHE A 78 6.96 9.62 12.35
C PHE A 78 8.47 9.39 12.54
N HIS A 79 9.27 10.38 12.13
CA HIS A 79 10.50 10.63 12.87
C HIS A 79 10.05 11.08 14.27
N GLU A 80 10.32 10.24 15.29
CA GLU A 80 10.23 10.61 16.70
C GLU A 80 10.92 11.97 16.89
N SER A 81 10.12 13.02 16.91
CA SER A 81 10.57 14.40 16.97
C SER A 81 10.74 14.79 18.43
N ASP A 82 11.69 14.15 19.12
CA ASP A 82 12.19 14.66 20.40
C ASP A 82 13.20 15.82 20.20
N ASP A 83 13.47 16.22 18.95
CA ASP A 83 14.48 17.24 18.61
C ASP A 83 14.04 18.27 17.52
N ILE A 84 12.73 18.53 17.36
CA ILE A 84 12.23 19.56 16.40
C ILE A 84 11.61 20.78 17.12
N ALA A 85 12.20 21.19 18.24
CA ALA A 85 11.86 22.45 18.90
C ALA A 85 12.64 23.67 18.32
N GLN A 86 13.62 23.47 17.43
CA GLN A 86 14.52 24.53 16.96
C GLN A 86 14.33 25.03 15.52
N TYR A 87 13.38 24.49 14.74
CA TYR A 87 13.21 24.86 13.32
C TYR A 87 11.77 25.19 12.89
N GLN A 88 10.97 25.80 13.78
CA GLN A 88 9.57 26.17 13.50
C GLN A 88 9.36 27.44 12.64
N GLU A 89 10.38 27.94 11.92
CA GLU A 89 10.21 29.15 11.07
C GLU A 89 10.14 28.90 9.56
N ASP A 90 10.41 27.68 9.07
CA ASP A 90 10.12 27.30 7.68
C ASP A 90 9.04 26.22 7.66
N ALA A 91 7.79 26.65 7.80
CA ALA A 91 6.63 25.79 7.55
C ALA A 91 6.58 25.47 6.04
N LEU A 92 7.40 24.51 5.61
CA LEU A 92 7.20 23.78 4.38
C LEU A 92 5.81 23.15 4.48
N ALA A 93 4.82 23.74 3.81
CA ALA A 93 3.54 23.10 3.59
C ALA A 93 3.82 21.83 2.78
N LEU A 94 3.93 20.71 3.49
CA LEU A 94 4.03 19.41 2.86
C LEU A 94 2.73 19.20 2.10
N ASP A 95 2.85 19.07 0.78
CA ASP A 95 1.73 18.71 -0.08
C ASP A 95 1.20 17.35 0.40
N GLU A 96 -0.02 17.35 0.95
CA GLU A 96 -0.73 16.15 1.42
C GLU A 96 -1.07 15.21 0.24
N SER A 97 -0.96 15.71 -1.00
CA SER A 97 -1.11 14.95 -2.23
C SER A 97 -0.11 13.79 -2.29
N GLY A 98 -0.63 12.55 -2.30
CA GLY A 98 0.17 11.33 -2.40
C GLY A 98 0.62 10.72 -1.07
N MET A 99 0.21 11.27 0.08
CA MET A 99 0.41 10.63 1.38
C MET A 99 -0.62 9.53 1.69
N MET A 100 -1.72 9.50 0.95
CA MET A 100 -2.80 8.54 1.11
C MET A 100 -3.27 8.05 -0.26
N ALA A 101 -3.66 6.78 -0.33
CA ALA A 101 -4.42 6.24 -1.44
C ALA A 101 -5.55 5.37 -0.91
N VAL A 102 -6.72 5.44 -1.55
CA VAL A 102 -7.89 4.65 -1.18
C VAL A 102 -8.50 4.05 -2.44
N CYS A 103 -8.94 2.81 -2.36
CA CYS A 103 -9.73 2.18 -3.42
C CYS A 103 -10.81 1.29 -2.83
N GLY A 104 -11.84 1.00 -3.64
CA GLY A 104 -12.87 0.05 -3.26
C GLY A 104 -12.26 -1.34 -3.02
N TYR A 105 -12.74 -2.03 -1.99
CA TYR A 105 -12.32 -3.41 -1.71
C TYR A 105 -12.55 -4.34 -2.92
N GLU A 106 -13.64 -4.08 -3.65
CA GLU A 106 -14.00 -4.79 -4.89
C GLU A 106 -13.01 -4.56 -6.05
N ASP A 107 -12.29 -3.44 -6.07
CA ASP A 107 -11.24 -3.16 -7.05
C ASP A 107 -9.88 -3.74 -6.59
N PHE A 108 -9.61 -3.68 -5.29
CA PHE A 108 -8.33 -4.10 -4.72
C PHE A 108 -8.12 -5.63 -4.78
N LEU A 109 -9.13 -6.41 -4.37
CA LEU A 109 -8.98 -7.85 -4.25
C LEU A 109 -8.66 -8.53 -5.60
N PRO A 110 -9.37 -8.24 -6.71
CA PRO A 110 -9.02 -8.79 -8.03
C PRO A 110 -7.61 -8.38 -8.47
N MET A 111 -7.22 -7.13 -8.25
CA MET A 111 -5.88 -6.64 -8.58
C MET A 111 -4.78 -7.38 -7.79
N LEU A 112 -4.99 -7.64 -6.50
CA LEU A 112 -4.04 -8.41 -5.69
C LEU A 112 -3.94 -9.87 -6.15
N ILE A 113 -5.05 -10.47 -6.61
CA ILE A 113 -5.03 -11.81 -7.22
C ILE A 113 -4.19 -11.80 -8.50
N GLU A 114 -4.38 -10.82 -9.38
CA GLU A 114 -3.58 -10.67 -10.60
C GLU A 114 -2.09 -10.44 -10.27
N TRP A 115 -1.79 -9.65 -9.23
CA TRP A 115 -0.43 -9.45 -8.73
C TRP A 115 0.21 -10.76 -8.24
N ALA A 116 -0.55 -11.58 -7.51
CA ALA A 116 -0.09 -12.88 -7.04
C ALA A 116 0.25 -13.82 -8.20
N GLU A 117 -0.56 -13.82 -9.26
CA GLU A 117 -0.28 -14.62 -10.46
C GLU A 117 0.90 -14.07 -11.25
N PHE A 118 1.01 -12.74 -11.38
CA PHE A 118 2.12 -12.08 -12.07
C PHE A 118 3.48 -12.38 -11.41
N THR A 119 3.53 -12.39 -10.08
CA THR A 119 4.77 -12.66 -9.32
C THR A 119 5.15 -14.14 -9.29
N LYS A 120 4.21 -15.06 -9.56
CA LYS A 120 4.49 -16.50 -9.75
C LYS A 120 5.00 -16.82 -11.15
N ALA A 121 4.59 -16.05 -12.15
CA ALA A 121 5.00 -16.24 -13.54
C ALA A 121 6.51 -15.99 -13.68
N LYS A 122 7.29 -17.07 -13.89
CA LYS A 122 8.76 -17.04 -14.01
C LYS A 122 9.26 -16.40 -15.30
#